data_AF-A0A2N2CDV8-F1
#
_entry.id   AF-A0A2N2CDV8-F1
#
_cell.length_a   1.000
_cell.length_b   1.000
_cell.length_c   1.000
_cell.angle_alpha   90.00
_cell.angle_beta   90.00
_cell.angle_gamma   90.00
#
_symmetry.space_group_name_H-M   'P 1'
#
loop_
_entity.id
_entity.type
_entity.pdbx_description
1 polymer ?
#
loop_
_entity_poly.entity_id
_entity_poly.type
_entity_poly.pdbx_seq_one_letter_code
_entity_poly.pdbx_strand_id
1 'polypeptide(L)'
;MNQNLSMKSNKFNALKRWRYVFLGIIIMMCLGTVYSYSVFRLTIEKFFNVGATQSGMPYMTALAFYAVFMFLTGRCLDKFKPRYVILLGGLLVSLGWILSAYATNIYILTITYGVISGAGVGIVYGVPMTVVARWFPEKKGLTVGM
;
A
#
# COMPACT_ATOMS: atom_id res chain seq x y z
N MET A 1 -0.09 29.29 -36.06
CA MET A 1 1.07 28.42 -35.71
C MET A 1 1.17 28.05 -34.22
N ASN A 2 0.43 28.70 -33.29
CA ASN A 2 0.59 28.50 -31.82
C ASN A 2 -0.36 27.49 -31.14
N GLN A 3 -1.35 26.90 -31.83
CA GLN A 3 -2.28 25.95 -31.20
C GLN A 3 -1.71 24.52 -31.07
N ASN A 4 -0.77 24.12 -31.95
CA ASN A 4 -0.19 22.77 -31.95
C ASN A 4 0.81 22.53 -30.79
N LEU A 5 1.38 23.59 -30.21
CA LEU A 5 2.31 23.50 -29.06
C LEU A 5 1.57 23.29 -27.73
N SER A 6 0.39 23.89 -27.55
CA SER A 6 -0.47 23.69 -26.37
C SER A 6 -1.02 22.25 -26.30
N MET A 7 -1.47 21.70 -27.43
CA MET A 7 -1.98 20.33 -27.53
C MET A 7 -0.90 19.26 -27.26
N LYS A 8 0.35 19.49 -27.68
CA LYS A 8 1.47 18.56 -27.45
C LYS A 8 1.94 18.56 -25.99
N SER A 9 1.94 19.73 -25.34
CA SER A 9 2.20 19.87 -23.89
C SER A 9 1.14 19.14 -23.06
N ASN A 10 -0.13 19.24 -23.44
CA ASN A 10 -1.24 18.58 -22.74
C ASN A 10 -1.19 17.04 -22.90
N LYS A 11 -0.81 16.52 -24.07
CA LYS A 11 -0.58 15.07 -24.29
C LYS A 11 0.66 14.54 -23.55
N PHE A 12 1.74 15.31 -23.45
CA PHE A 12 2.93 14.91 -22.69
C PHE A 12 2.63 14.81 -21.18
N ASN A 13 1.80 15.73 -20.68
CA ASN A 13 1.27 15.68 -19.32
C ASN A 13 0.26 14.54 -19.13
N ALA A 14 -0.55 14.20 -20.16
CA ALA A 14 -1.46 13.06 -20.17
C ALA A 14 -0.74 11.69 -20.14
N LEU A 15 0.36 11.53 -20.88
CA LEU A 15 1.20 10.31 -20.86
C LEU A 15 1.94 10.15 -19.52
N LYS A 16 2.53 11.23 -18.99
CA LYS A 16 3.07 11.22 -17.62
C LYS A 16 1.96 10.91 -16.61
N ARG A 17 0.75 11.45 -16.81
CA ARG A 17 -0.45 11.18 -16.02
C ARG A 17 -0.75 9.71 -15.90
N TRP A 18 -0.89 9.09 -17.06
CA TRP A 18 -1.27 7.69 -17.15
C TRP A 18 -0.17 6.77 -16.63
N ARG A 19 1.10 7.15 -16.78
CA ARG A 19 2.23 6.40 -16.20
C ARG A 19 2.18 6.35 -14.66
N TYR A 20 1.72 7.42 -13.99
CA TYR A 20 1.54 7.40 -12.53
C TYR A 20 0.33 6.57 -12.10
N VAL A 21 -0.76 6.59 -12.88
CA VAL A 21 -1.92 5.72 -12.65
C VAL A 21 -1.53 4.25 -12.78
N PHE A 22 -0.81 3.89 -13.85
CA PHE A 22 -0.32 2.52 -14.05
C PHE A 22 0.60 2.06 -12.90
N LEU A 23 1.46 2.96 -12.40
CA LEU A 23 2.27 2.68 -11.22
C LEU A 23 1.41 2.43 -9.97
N GLY A 24 0.35 3.21 -9.78
CA GLY A 24 -0.63 3.03 -8.70
C GLY A 24 -1.37 1.69 -8.79
N ILE A 25 -1.75 1.26 -9.99
CA ILE A 25 -2.37 -0.04 -10.24
C ILE A 25 -1.41 -1.18 -9.87
N ILE A 26 -0.15 -1.11 -10.29
CA ILE A 26 0.87 -2.11 -9.93
C ILE A 26 1.02 -2.22 -8.41
N ILE A 27 1.07 -1.07 -7.74
CA ILE A 27 1.16 -1.00 -6.28
C ILE A 27 -0.08 -1.64 -5.61
N MET A 28 -1.27 -1.35 -6.11
CA MET A 28 -2.53 -1.94 -5.62
C MET A 28 -2.57 -3.46 -5.85
N MET A 29 -2.05 -3.95 -6.98
CA MET A 29 -1.88 -5.39 -7.22
C MET A 29 -0.91 -6.01 -6.20
N CYS A 30 0.22 -5.36 -5.93
CA CYS A 30 1.16 -5.83 -4.91
C CYS A 30 0.54 -5.84 -3.51
N LEU A 31 -0.33 -4.88 -3.17
CA LEU A 31 -1.06 -4.87 -1.90
C LEU A 31 -2.04 -6.03 -1.79
N GLY A 32 -2.52 -6.56 -2.91
CA GLY A 32 -3.37 -7.76 -2.96
C GLY A 32 -2.72 -9.00 -2.35
N THR A 33 -1.38 -9.09 -2.33
CA THR A 33 -0.69 -10.24 -1.71
C THR A 33 -0.86 -10.29 -0.19
N VAL A 34 -1.25 -9.19 0.46
CA VAL A 34 -1.57 -9.18 1.90
C VAL A 34 -2.73 -10.14 2.20
N TYR A 35 -3.66 -10.33 1.26
CA TYR A 35 -4.76 -11.30 1.38
C TYR A 35 -4.28 -12.77 1.31
N SER A 36 -3.11 -13.03 0.69
CA SER A 36 -2.51 -14.36 0.66
C SER A 36 -2.14 -14.86 2.07
N TYR A 37 -2.02 -13.96 3.05
CA TYR A 37 -1.86 -14.32 4.46
C TYR A 37 -2.97 -15.25 4.97
N SER A 38 -4.19 -15.13 4.43
CA SER A 38 -5.31 -16.01 4.79
C SER A 38 -5.01 -17.49 4.50
N VAL A 39 -4.25 -17.78 3.44
CA VAL A 39 -3.79 -19.14 3.10
C VAL A 39 -2.66 -19.58 4.03
N PHE A 40 -1.71 -18.68 4.32
CA PHE A 40 -0.59 -18.97 5.21
C PHE A 40 -1.03 -19.21 6.66
N ARG A 41 -2.18 -18.68 7.08
CA ARG A 41 -2.72 -18.88 8.44
C ARG A 41 -2.77 -20.36 8.83
N LEU A 42 -3.26 -21.23 7.94
CA LEU A 42 -3.36 -22.67 8.20
C LEU A 42 -1.99 -23.34 8.38
N THR A 43 -1.00 -22.91 7.60
CA THR A 43 0.37 -23.43 7.68
C THR A 43 1.07 -22.94 8.95
N ILE A 44 0.90 -21.65 9.31
CA ILE A 44 1.43 -21.06 10.55
C ILE A 44 0.81 -21.74 11.78
N GLU A 45 -0.49 -22.03 11.75
CA GLU A 45 -1.20 -22.76 12.81
C GLU A 45 -0.56 -24.13 13.08
N LYS A 46 -0.26 -24.88 12.01
CA LYS A 46 0.41 -26.19 12.11
C LYS A 46 1.88 -26.08 12.54
N PHE A 47 2.62 -25.09 12.04
CA PHE A 47 4.04 -24.90 12.34
C PHE A 47 4.28 -24.48 13.79
N PHE A 48 3.47 -23.57 14.31
CA PHE A 48 3.63 -23.04 15.68
C PHE A 48 2.76 -23.77 16.72
N ASN A 49 1.93 -24.74 16.29
CA ASN A 49 0.99 -25.47 17.16
C ASN A 49 0.08 -24.54 17.98
N VAL A 50 -0.34 -23.42 17.36
CA VAL A 50 -1.14 -22.37 17.99
C VAL A 50 -2.60 -22.50 17.60
N GLY A 51 -3.52 -21.95 18.40
CA GLY A 51 -4.94 -21.91 18.04
C GLY A 51 -5.28 -20.90 16.93
N ALA A 52 -6.43 -21.09 16.28
CA ALA A 52 -6.94 -20.24 15.20
C ALA A 52 -7.00 -18.73 15.54
N THR A 53 -7.19 -18.38 16.82
CA THR A 53 -7.21 -16.98 17.28
C THR A 53 -5.82 -16.34 17.25
N GLN A 54 -4.78 -17.09 17.62
CA GLN A 54 -3.40 -16.59 17.63
C GLN A 54 -2.83 -16.49 16.21
N SER A 55 -3.18 -17.44 15.32
CA SER A 55 -2.77 -17.38 13.90
C SER A 55 -3.33 -16.16 13.15
N GLY A 56 -4.46 -15.60 13.63
CA GLY A 56 -5.06 -14.37 13.12
C GLY A 56 -4.48 -13.06 13.67
N MET A 57 -3.78 -13.07 14.81
CA MET A 57 -3.25 -11.84 15.45
C MET A 57 -2.40 -10.98 14.50
N PRO A 58 -1.43 -11.53 13.74
CA PRO A 58 -0.61 -10.73 12.85
C PRO A 58 -1.42 -9.95 11.81
N TYR A 59 -2.48 -10.57 11.28
CA TYR A 59 -3.36 -9.95 10.29
C TYR A 59 -4.24 -8.86 10.90
N MET A 60 -4.78 -9.11 12.11
CA MET A 60 -5.57 -8.11 12.84
C MET A 60 -4.73 -6.88 13.20
N THR A 61 -3.50 -7.10 13.67
CA THR A 61 -2.56 -6.01 13.95
C THR A 61 -2.17 -5.28 12.67
N ALA A 62 -1.96 -5.99 11.55
CA ALA A 62 -1.71 -5.38 10.24
C ALA A 62 -2.83 -4.41 9.84
N LEU A 63 -4.09 -4.83 9.97
CA LEU A 63 -5.27 -4.01 9.66
C LEU A 63 -5.38 -2.78 10.57
N ALA A 64 -5.11 -2.94 11.87
CA ALA A 64 -5.14 -1.83 12.82
C ALA A 64 -4.09 -0.77 12.48
N PHE A 65 -2.84 -1.18 12.26
CA PHE A 65 -1.76 -0.28 11.88
C PHE A 65 -1.97 0.33 10.50
N TYR A 66 -2.45 -0.47 9.54
CA TYR A 66 -2.84 0.01 8.22
C TYR A 66 -3.83 1.18 8.31
N ALA A 67 -4.89 1.07 9.11
CA ALA A 67 -5.89 2.13 9.25
C ALA A 67 -5.30 3.42 9.84
N VAL A 68 -4.46 3.28 10.87
CA VAL A 68 -3.79 4.42 11.53
C VAL A 68 -2.84 5.12 10.56
N PHE A 69 -1.99 4.36 9.85
CA PHE A 69 -1.01 4.91 8.92
C PHE A 69 -1.66 5.47 7.66
N MET A 70 -2.76 4.88 7.18
CA MET A 70 -3.53 5.42 6.07
C MET A 70 -4.06 6.82 6.40
N PHE A 71 -4.61 7.01 7.60
CA PHE A 71 -5.05 8.33 8.07
C PHE A 71 -3.89 9.33 8.17
N LEU A 72 -2.76 8.89 8.75
CA LEU A 72 -1.57 9.71 8.91
C LEU A 72 -0.97 10.14 7.55
N THR A 73 -0.99 9.22 6.59
CA THR A 73 -0.43 9.42 5.25
C THR A 73 -1.19 10.50 4.49
N GLY A 74 -2.52 10.53 4.59
CA GLY A 74 -3.34 11.58 3.97
C GLY A 74 -2.87 13.00 4.35
N ARG A 75 -2.46 13.22 5.61
CA ARG A 75 -1.91 14.49 6.10
C ARG A 75 -0.46 14.72 5.65
N CYS A 76 0.36 13.67 5.62
CA CYS A 76 1.76 13.77 5.16
C CYS A 76 1.87 14.15 3.68
N LEU A 77 0.92 13.75 2.85
CA LEU A 77 0.87 14.11 1.42
C LEU A 77 0.60 15.59 1.13
N ASP A 78 0.18 16.37 2.13
CA ASP A 78 0.09 17.83 2.00
C ASP A 78 1.47 18.50 2.04
N LYS A 79 2.43 17.91 2.79
CA LYS A 79 3.77 18.47 3.00
C LYS A 79 4.86 17.80 2.17
N PHE A 80 4.73 16.51 1.88
CA PHE A 80 5.76 15.72 1.21
C PHE A 80 5.38 15.34 -0.23
N LYS A 81 6.39 15.24 -1.10
CA LYS A 81 6.18 14.76 -2.47
C LYS A 81 5.72 13.29 -2.44
N PRO A 82 4.64 12.93 -3.15
CA PRO A 82 4.07 11.57 -3.15
C PRO A 82 5.10 10.46 -3.44
N ARG A 83 6.09 10.76 -4.30
CA ARG A 83 7.15 9.82 -4.70
C ARG A 83 7.97 9.30 -3.53
N TYR A 84 8.36 10.16 -2.59
CA TYR A 84 9.19 9.73 -1.45
C TYR A 84 8.38 8.90 -0.46
N VAL A 85 7.10 9.24 -0.29
CA VAL A 85 6.19 8.52 0.61
C VAL A 85 5.95 7.09 0.10
N ILE A 86 5.72 6.90 -1.21
CA ILE A 86 5.61 5.57 -1.82
C ILE A 86 6.89 4.76 -1.65
N LEU A 87 8.06 5.37 -1.91
CA LEU A 87 9.36 4.69 -1.78
C LEU A 87 9.61 4.24 -0.34
N LEU A 88 9.37 5.11 0.64
CA LEU A 88 9.51 4.78 2.07
C LEU A 88 8.54 3.67 2.49
N GLY A 89 7.28 3.77 2.10
CA GLY A 89 6.28 2.76 2.41
C GLY A 89 6.61 1.40 1.77
N GLY A 90 7.01 1.39 0.49
CA GLY A 90 7.41 0.17 -0.21
C GLY A 90 8.62 -0.51 0.44
N LEU A 91 9.64 0.27 0.81
CA LEU A 91 10.79 -0.24 1.57
C LEU A 91 10.36 -0.85 2.90
N LEU A 92 9.47 -0.18 3.63
CA LEU A 92 8.91 -0.68 4.90
C LEU A 92 8.17 -2.02 4.73
N VAL A 93 7.36 -2.16 3.68
CA VAL A 93 6.66 -3.42 3.38
C VAL A 93 7.65 -4.53 3.06
N SER A 94 8.59 -4.28 2.14
CA SER A 94 9.60 -5.27 1.76
C SER A 94 10.43 -5.70 2.97
N LEU A 95 10.84 -4.75 3.81
CA LEU A 95 11.62 -5.02 5.01
C LEU A 95 10.80 -5.82 6.03
N GLY A 96 9.52 -5.46 6.22
CA GLY A 96 8.59 -6.22 7.07
C GLY A 96 8.41 -7.67 6.65
N TRP A 97 8.28 -7.94 5.34
CA TRP A 97 8.20 -9.31 4.83
C TRP A 97 9.51 -10.08 4.96
N ILE A 98 10.66 -9.47 4.65
CA ILE A 98 11.96 -10.11 4.83
C ILE A 98 12.16 -10.48 6.30
N LEU A 99 11.86 -9.57 7.23
CA LEU A 99 11.94 -9.87 8.66
C LEU A 99 10.95 -10.96 9.09
N SER A 100 9.78 -11.01 8.46
CA SER A 100 8.78 -12.06 8.75
C SER A 100 9.26 -13.45 8.33
N ALA A 101 10.13 -13.56 7.31
CA ALA A 101 10.74 -14.83 6.92
C ALA A 101 11.70 -15.41 7.99
N TYR A 102 12.25 -14.56 8.86
CA TYR A 102 13.11 -14.97 9.98
C TYR A 102 12.36 -15.08 11.31
N ALA A 103 11.03 -14.94 11.31
CA ALA A 103 10.26 -14.95 12.55
C ALA A 103 10.19 -16.36 13.17
N THR A 104 10.72 -16.51 14.38
CA THR A 104 10.74 -17.77 15.14
C THR A 104 9.57 -17.93 16.11
N ASN A 105 8.71 -16.90 16.25
CA ASN A 105 7.55 -16.92 17.11
C ASN A 105 6.43 -16.06 16.51
N ILE A 106 5.18 -16.38 16.82
CA ILE A 106 4.00 -15.66 16.36
C ILE A 106 3.96 -14.20 16.82
N TYR A 107 4.56 -13.88 17.98
CA TYR A 107 4.68 -12.49 18.44
C TYR A 107 5.65 -11.69 17.57
N ILE A 108 6.79 -12.28 17.19
CA ILE A 108 7.75 -11.66 16.28
C ILE A 108 7.08 -11.46 14.92
N LEU A 109 6.36 -12.47 14.43
CA LEU A 109 5.60 -12.39 13.18
C LEU A 109 4.50 -11.32 13.26
N THR A 110 3.83 -11.16 14.41
CA THR A 110 2.85 -10.09 14.65
C THR A 110 3.50 -8.70 14.59
N ILE A 111 4.72 -8.54 15.12
CA ILE A 111 5.42 -7.26 15.07
C ILE A 111 5.93 -6.98 13.65
N THR A 112 6.57 -7.94 12.99
CA THR A 112 7.17 -7.73 11.66
C THR A 112 6.10 -7.62 10.59
N TYR A 113 5.14 -8.55 10.56
CA TYR A 113 4.05 -8.53 9.58
C TYR A 113 2.99 -7.51 9.98
N GLY A 114 2.52 -7.54 11.23
CA GLY A 114 1.44 -6.66 11.68
C GLY A 114 1.88 -5.20 11.75
N VAL A 115 2.92 -4.89 12.51
CA VAL A 115 3.30 -3.49 12.74
C VAL A 115 4.10 -2.93 11.57
N ILE A 116 5.21 -3.56 11.20
CA ILE A 116 6.13 -3.01 10.18
C ILE A 116 5.49 -3.06 8.79
N SER A 117 5.01 -4.25 8.38
CA SER A 117 4.40 -4.38 7.06
C SER A 117 3.05 -3.66 6.99
N GLY A 118 2.21 -3.73 8.03
CA GLY A 118 0.94 -3.00 8.09
C GLY A 118 1.09 -1.48 8.02
N ALA A 119 2.09 -0.91 8.71
CA ALA A 119 2.42 0.51 8.59
C ALA A 119 2.84 0.89 7.16
N GLY A 120 3.72 0.08 6.55
CA GLY A 120 4.15 0.27 5.16
C GLY A 120 2.98 0.22 4.18
N VAL A 121 2.11 -0.79 4.29
CA VAL A 121 0.91 -0.98 3.47
C VAL A 121 -0.01 0.24 3.61
N GLY A 122 -0.26 0.73 4.83
CA GLY A 122 -1.10 1.91 5.07
C GLY A 122 -0.57 3.17 4.39
N ILE A 123 0.76 3.36 4.42
CA ILE A 123 1.42 4.47 3.74
C ILE A 123 1.29 4.34 2.22
N VAL A 124 1.60 3.16 1.68
CA VAL A 124 1.57 2.93 0.24
C VAL A 124 0.16 3.04 -0.32
N TYR A 125 -0.87 2.62 0.43
CA TYR A 125 -2.27 2.69 0.02
C TYR A 125 -2.83 4.13 0.04
N GLY A 126 -2.44 4.93 1.04
CA GLY A 126 -2.93 6.30 1.19
C GLY A 126 -2.50 7.25 0.06
N VAL A 127 -1.33 7.02 -0.55
CA VAL A 127 -0.77 7.87 -1.61
C VAL A 127 -1.57 7.86 -2.92
N PRO A 128 -1.77 6.71 -3.61
CA PRO A 128 -2.52 6.69 -4.85
C PRO A 128 -3.95 7.19 -4.64
N MET A 129 -4.60 6.86 -3.51
CA MET A 129 -5.94 7.35 -3.18
C MET A 129 -6.02 8.88 -3.17
N THR A 130 -5.09 9.56 -2.48
CA THR A 130 -5.07 11.03 -2.43
C THR A 130 -4.63 11.66 -3.75
N VAL A 131 -3.69 11.06 -4.47
CA VAL A 131 -3.24 11.54 -5.78
C VAL A 131 -4.36 11.44 -6.83
N VAL A 132 -5.07 10.31 -6.88
CA VAL A 132 -6.22 10.10 -7.77
C VAL A 132 -7.34 11.09 -7.43
N ALA A 133 -7.67 11.26 -6.15
CA ALA A 133 -8.68 12.21 -5.70
C ALA A 133 -8.39 13.67 -6.09
N ARG A 134 -7.11 14.08 -6.11
CA ARG A 134 -6.68 15.42 -6.55
C ARG A 134 -6.69 15.58 -8.06
N TRP A 135 -6.45 14.52 -8.82
CA TRP A 135 -6.22 14.62 -10.27
C TRP A 135 -7.47 14.43 -11.12
N PHE A 136 -8.50 13.77 -10.59
CA PHE A 136 -9.79 13.58 -11.25
C PHE A 136 -10.95 14.04 -10.36
N PRO A 137 -11.17 15.36 -10.21
CA PRO A 137 -12.29 15.87 -9.41
C PRO A 137 -13.67 15.51 -9.97
N GLU A 138 -13.80 15.35 -11.30
CA GLU A 138 -15.07 15.12 -12.01
C GLU A 138 -15.51 13.64 -12.10
N LYS A 139 -14.60 12.65 -11.90
CA LYS A 139 -14.91 11.22 -12.04
C LYS A 139 -14.32 10.36 -10.91
N LYS A 140 -14.53 10.79 -9.66
CA LYS A 140 -14.02 10.10 -8.47
C LYS A 140 -14.47 8.63 -8.40
N GLY A 141 -15.72 8.32 -8.78
CA GLY A 141 -16.26 6.95 -8.70
C GLY A 141 -15.62 5.95 -9.67
N LEU A 142 -15.50 6.31 -10.95
CA LEU A 142 -14.87 5.44 -11.97
C LEU A 142 -13.36 5.28 -11.77
N THR A 143 -12.68 6.31 -11.27
CA THR A 143 -11.21 6.30 -11.13
C THR A 143 -10.73 5.66 -9.83
N VAL A 144 -11.56 5.63 -8.78
CA VAL A 144 -11.27 4.88 -7.54
C VAL A 144 -11.63 3.40 -7.70
N GLY A 145 -12.55 3.06 -8.61
CA GLY A 145 -12.96 1.68 -8.88
C GLY A 145 -12.14 0.92 -9.93
N MET A 146 -11.30 1.60 -10.72
CA MET A 146 -10.34 1.01 -11.68
C MET A 146 -8.99 0.75 -11.02
#